data_AF-A0A089L585-F1
#
_entry.id   AF-A0A089L585-F1
#
_cell.length_a   1.000
_cell.length_b   1.000
_cell.length_c   1.000
_cell.angle_alpha   90.00
_cell.angle_beta   90.00
_cell.angle_gamma   90.00
#
_symmetry.space_group_name_H-M   'P 1'
#
loop_
_entity.id
_entity.type
_entity.pdbx_description
1 polymer ?
#
loop_
_entity_poly.entity_id
_entity_poly.type
_entity_poly.pdbx_seq_one_letter_code
_entity_poly.pdbx_strand_id
1 'polypeptide(L)'
;MLKDMNSGEKSLFDQLDLLEFSEAELALDGLLAEPESSPVPRSEEDTASLERIKNRTLALIHTGPAPELSAPVRKPRRRAAIGAAAAAILMTAGLLAFSPVVQAGLKQALSFLPGFGTVLESSPDSPLYVLEKPYTSAVGTGELIVEGVLLQENGGSITLRGQQIPQVIEFQADIGGIRYTFTPMMRSSSSGEWYGNYSTAAPLKLEPEAAESIILHLNGTTIGPLALQAPETADALQHLGASDVQQDVRITAFPVRLGDGLVRVELLPTLPDSLSVVQSYLLQPLVSGNGLYVENAAGEKLSIEPSSSMPSPSEFRFRETDTTGAQQYKVVIPYIELSKRETLSREVVLPLPDIGESAPLNITAEIAGFPVVFTRIERSNGTAVSVDVDVKFDPEAAKSLTHFFIRYPGSATNDSFSWENTGLPPSIVKTLHLDAERGADTLRFRMSEPFFLLKGPWILPLKLED
;
A
#
# COMPACT_ATOMS: atom_id res chain seq x y z
N MET A 1 35.01 -29.68 25.72
CA MET A 1 33.86 -30.40 26.31
C MET A 1 32.64 -29.50 26.13
N LEU A 2 32.09 -29.51 24.91
CA LEU A 2 30.87 -28.77 24.54
C LEU A 2 29.81 -29.84 24.28
N LYS A 3 28.64 -29.63 24.86
CA LYS A 3 27.54 -30.59 24.96
C LYS A 3 26.63 -30.39 23.75
N ASP A 4 26.41 -31.46 23.00
CA ASP A 4 25.53 -31.52 21.83
C ASP A 4 24.10 -31.06 22.17
N MET A 5 23.56 -30.16 21.36
CA MET A 5 22.13 -29.81 21.34
C MET A 5 21.48 -30.39 20.09
N ASN A 6 20.57 -31.34 20.34
CA ASN A 6 19.39 -31.77 19.57
C ASN A 6 19.36 -31.51 18.05
N SER A 7 19.62 -32.56 17.28
CA SER A 7 19.39 -32.67 15.83
C SER A 7 17.99 -33.17 15.45
N GLY A 8 16.99 -33.03 16.33
CA GLY A 8 15.65 -33.62 16.13
C GLY A 8 14.64 -32.74 15.37
N GLU A 9 14.72 -31.41 15.48
CA GLU A 9 13.68 -30.52 14.94
C GLU A 9 13.98 -29.94 13.55
N LYS A 10 15.23 -30.05 13.07
CA LYS A 10 15.61 -29.60 11.72
C LYS A 10 15.21 -30.56 10.60
N SER A 11 14.80 -31.79 10.91
CA SER A 11 14.52 -32.82 9.91
C SER A 11 13.09 -32.80 9.34
N LEU A 12 12.16 -32.08 9.97
CA LEU A 12 10.73 -32.12 9.60
C LEU A 12 10.37 -31.09 8.53
N PHE A 13 10.99 -29.91 8.57
CA PHE A 13 10.77 -28.86 7.58
C PHE A 13 11.51 -29.13 6.27
N ASP A 14 12.75 -29.63 6.34
CA ASP A 14 13.52 -30.03 5.15
C ASP A 14 12.87 -31.21 4.38
N GLN A 15 11.99 -31.98 5.03
CA GLN A 15 11.24 -33.08 4.39
C GLN A 15 9.91 -32.62 3.79
N LEU A 16 9.34 -31.51 4.25
CA LEU A 16 8.09 -30.95 3.70
C LEU A 16 8.33 -30.18 2.39
N ASP A 17 9.52 -29.62 2.18
CA ASP A 17 9.90 -28.90 0.95
C ASP A 17 10.09 -29.82 -0.28
N LEU A 18 10.09 -31.14 -0.09
CA LEU A 18 10.30 -32.13 -1.17
C LEU A 18 9.02 -32.90 -1.56
N LEU A 19 7.86 -32.60 -0.96
CA LEU A 19 6.61 -33.30 -1.25
C LEU A 19 5.76 -32.51 -2.26
N GLU A 20 5.26 -33.19 -3.29
CA GLU A 20 4.24 -32.60 -4.16
C GLU A 20 2.97 -32.31 -3.36
N PHE A 21 2.27 -31.23 -3.73
CA PHE A 21 1.18 -30.60 -2.96
C PHE A 21 0.08 -31.57 -2.48
N SER A 22 -0.16 -32.67 -3.21
CA SER A 22 -1.14 -33.70 -2.83
C SER A 22 -0.69 -34.63 -1.70
N GLU A 23 0.62 -34.79 -1.48
CA GLU A 23 1.15 -35.64 -0.41
C GLU A 23 1.30 -34.87 0.91
N ALA A 24 1.53 -33.55 0.84
CA ALA A 24 1.54 -32.66 2.01
C ALA A 24 0.14 -32.56 2.65
N GLU A 25 -0.93 -32.58 1.85
CA GLU A 25 -2.32 -32.56 2.33
C GLU A 25 -2.66 -33.84 3.12
N LEU A 26 -2.19 -35.00 2.65
CA LEU A 26 -2.37 -36.31 3.30
C LEU A 26 -1.56 -36.47 4.60
N ALA A 27 -0.40 -35.81 4.71
CA ALA A 27 0.41 -35.81 5.92
C ALA A 27 -0.18 -34.89 7.02
N LEU A 28 -0.92 -33.85 6.63
CA LEU A 28 -1.60 -32.92 7.54
C LEU A 28 -2.94 -33.46 8.06
N ASP A 29 -3.68 -34.21 7.25
CA ASP A 29 -4.96 -34.84 7.66
C ASP A 29 -4.79 -35.91 8.76
N GLY A 30 -3.59 -36.45 8.96
CA GLY A 30 -3.30 -37.43 10.01
C GLY A 30 -2.94 -36.86 11.38
N LEU A 31 -2.68 -35.55 11.50
CA LEU A 31 -2.05 -34.93 12.69
C LEU A 31 -2.90 -33.86 13.38
N LEU A 32 -4.04 -33.47 12.81
CA LEU A 32 -4.95 -32.50 13.43
C LEU A 32 -6.16 -33.23 14.02
N ALA A 33 -6.31 -33.11 15.34
CA ALA A 33 -7.54 -33.50 16.02
C ALA A 33 -8.72 -32.74 15.39
N GLU A 34 -9.76 -33.48 14.99
CA GLU A 34 -10.96 -32.91 14.38
C GLU A 34 -11.52 -31.78 15.26
N PRO A 35 -11.86 -30.61 14.69
CA PRO A 35 -12.61 -29.60 15.42
C PRO A 35 -13.98 -30.19 15.76
N GLU A 36 -14.25 -30.33 17.06
CA GLU A 36 -15.54 -30.71 17.57
C GLU A 36 -16.64 -29.81 16.99
N SER A 37 -17.72 -30.46 16.55
CA SER A 37 -19.07 -29.94 16.30
C SER A 37 -19.40 -29.38 14.90
N SER A 38 -19.48 -30.28 13.92
CA SER A 38 -20.62 -30.21 12.98
C SER A 38 -21.89 -30.67 13.72
N PRO A 39 -23.04 -29.97 13.60
CA PRO A 39 -24.26 -30.35 14.30
C PRO A 39 -24.78 -31.68 13.75
N VAL A 40 -24.55 -32.75 14.50
CA VAL A 40 -25.21 -34.04 14.29
C VAL A 40 -26.71 -33.83 14.51
N PRO A 41 -27.59 -34.18 13.55
CA PRO A 41 -29.04 -34.10 13.72
C PRO A 41 -29.46 -34.94 14.94
N ARG A 42 -30.13 -34.29 15.91
CA ARG A 42 -30.37 -34.83 17.26
C ARG A 42 -31.65 -35.68 17.37
N SER A 43 -32.34 -35.94 16.27
CA SER A 43 -33.55 -36.77 16.27
C SER A 43 -33.74 -37.49 14.93
N GLU A 44 -34.40 -38.66 14.96
CA GLU A 44 -34.88 -39.33 13.75
C GLU A 44 -35.84 -38.44 12.93
N GLU A 45 -36.46 -37.45 13.57
CA GLU A 45 -37.31 -36.46 12.91
C GLU A 45 -36.50 -35.48 12.05
N ASP A 46 -35.31 -35.08 12.50
CA ASP A 46 -34.42 -34.17 11.77
C ASP A 46 -33.81 -34.85 10.54
N THR A 47 -33.43 -36.12 10.65
CA THR A 47 -32.92 -36.91 9.51
C THR A 47 -34.04 -37.15 8.49
N ALA A 48 -35.26 -37.48 8.96
CA ALA A 48 -36.43 -37.63 8.08
C ALA A 48 -36.87 -36.31 7.42
N SER A 49 -36.63 -35.17 8.08
CA SER A 49 -36.89 -33.83 7.50
C SER A 49 -35.86 -33.47 6.43
N LEU A 50 -34.57 -33.73 6.69
CA LEU A 50 -33.48 -33.52 5.73
C LEU A 50 -33.63 -34.43 4.50
N GLU A 51 -33.99 -35.69 4.66
CA GLU A 51 -34.27 -36.57 3.53
C GLU A 51 -35.48 -36.11 2.72
N ARG A 52 -36.53 -35.60 3.37
CA ARG A 52 -37.69 -34.99 2.67
C ARG A 52 -37.28 -33.79 1.83
N ILE A 53 -36.44 -32.91 2.39
CA ILE A 53 -35.94 -31.73 1.68
C ILE A 53 -35.06 -32.17 0.49
N LYS A 54 -34.13 -33.09 0.71
CA LYS A 54 -33.24 -33.61 -0.33
C LYS A 54 -34.02 -34.27 -1.48
N ASN A 55 -35.00 -35.10 -1.17
CA ASN A 55 -35.83 -35.77 -2.17
C ASN A 55 -36.74 -34.80 -2.93
N ARG A 56 -37.27 -33.77 -2.26
CA ARG A 56 -38.05 -32.71 -2.90
C ARG A 56 -37.20 -31.86 -3.85
N THR A 57 -35.96 -31.56 -3.45
CA THR A 57 -35.01 -30.78 -4.26
C THR A 57 -34.52 -31.59 -5.47
N LEU A 58 -34.22 -32.88 -5.31
CA LEU A 58 -33.84 -33.75 -6.44
C LEU A 58 -34.98 -33.99 -7.42
N ALA A 59 -36.23 -34.10 -6.94
CA ALA A 59 -37.40 -34.20 -7.82
C ALA A 59 -37.63 -32.93 -8.66
N LEU A 60 -37.25 -31.76 -8.14
CA LEU A 60 -37.30 -30.48 -8.88
C LEU A 60 -36.20 -30.36 -9.94
N ILE A 61 -35.09 -31.08 -9.80
CA ILE A 61 -33.95 -31.05 -10.74
C ILE A 61 -34.13 -32.06 -11.89
N HIS A 62 -35.01 -33.06 -11.76
CA HIS A 62 -35.17 -34.14 -12.75
C HIS A 62 -36.54 -34.24 -13.42
N THR A 63 -37.27 -33.14 -13.57
CA THR A 63 -38.50 -33.12 -14.37
C THR A 63 -38.42 -32.15 -15.54
N GLY A 64 -38.22 -32.70 -16.75
CA GLY A 64 -38.63 -32.05 -18.00
C GLY A 64 -37.71 -32.29 -19.20
N PRO A 65 -38.10 -33.12 -20.18
CA PRO A 65 -37.42 -33.19 -21.48
C PRO A 65 -37.65 -31.91 -22.28
N ALA A 66 -36.72 -31.63 -23.21
CA ALA A 66 -36.74 -30.47 -24.11
C ALA A 66 -38.09 -30.33 -24.84
N PRO A 67 -38.72 -29.14 -24.86
CA PRO A 67 -39.96 -28.95 -25.59
C PRO A 67 -39.67 -28.70 -27.07
N GLU A 68 -40.27 -29.54 -27.92
CA GLU A 68 -40.48 -29.26 -29.33
C GLU A 68 -41.32 -27.98 -29.49
N LEU A 69 -40.89 -27.15 -30.45
CA LEU A 69 -41.54 -25.90 -30.83
C LEU A 69 -42.98 -26.15 -31.29
N SER A 70 -43.95 -25.63 -30.54
CA SER A 70 -45.34 -25.50 -30.97
C SER A 70 -45.90 -24.11 -30.65
N ALA A 71 -46.55 -23.57 -31.67
CA ALA A 71 -47.35 -22.35 -31.85
C ALA A 71 -47.76 -21.45 -30.65
N PRO A 72 -47.97 -20.13 -30.88
CA PRO A 72 -48.09 -19.12 -29.82
C PRO A 72 -49.48 -19.12 -29.17
N VAL A 73 -49.54 -19.49 -27.89
CA VAL A 73 -50.71 -19.30 -27.04
C VAL A 73 -50.48 -18.10 -26.12
N ARG A 74 -51.20 -17.01 -26.37
CA ARG A 74 -51.29 -15.86 -25.44
C ARG A 74 -52.03 -16.30 -24.17
N LYS A 75 -51.50 -15.98 -22.98
CA LYS A 75 -52.26 -15.57 -21.76
C LYS A 75 -51.30 -15.11 -20.63
N PRO A 76 -51.80 -14.36 -19.62
CA PRO A 76 -51.09 -13.28 -18.95
C PRO A 76 -50.59 -13.64 -17.53
N ARG A 77 -49.92 -12.68 -16.88
CA ARG A 77 -49.55 -12.63 -15.43
C ARG A 77 -48.33 -13.43 -14.92
N ARG A 78 -47.26 -13.59 -15.72
CA ARG A 78 -45.93 -13.99 -15.17
C ARG A 78 -44.99 -12.82 -14.78
N ARG A 79 -45.34 -11.57 -15.12
CA ARG A 79 -44.50 -10.39 -14.81
C ARG A 79 -44.51 -9.97 -13.33
N ALA A 80 -45.54 -10.33 -12.57
CA ALA A 80 -45.63 -9.98 -11.14
C ALA A 80 -44.70 -10.85 -10.25
N ALA A 81 -44.50 -12.13 -10.61
CA ALA A 81 -43.64 -13.03 -9.84
C ALA A 81 -42.14 -12.70 -10.00
N ILE A 82 -41.72 -12.27 -11.19
CA ILE A 82 -40.33 -11.87 -11.45
C ILE A 82 -40.01 -10.53 -10.75
N GLY A 83 -40.97 -9.59 -10.72
CA GLY A 83 -40.82 -8.34 -9.97
C GLY A 83 -40.69 -8.53 -8.46
N ALA A 84 -41.44 -9.47 -7.87
CA ALA A 84 -41.38 -9.77 -6.45
C ALA A 84 -40.04 -10.42 -6.05
N ALA A 85 -39.48 -11.30 -6.88
CA ALA A 85 -38.16 -11.90 -6.62
C ALA A 85 -37.03 -10.87 -6.71
N ALA A 86 -37.06 -9.98 -7.71
CA ALA A 86 -36.08 -8.89 -7.82
C ALA A 86 -36.17 -7.90 -6.65
N ALA A 87 -37.38 -7.56 -6.19
CA ALA A 87 -37.58 -6.71 -5.02
C ALA A 87 -37.12 -7.39 -3.72
N ALA A 88 -37.32 -8.70 -3.56
CA ALA A 88 -36.84 -9.46 -2.41
C ALA A 88 -35.30 -9.50 -2.37
N ILE A 89 -34.64 -9.72 -3.50
CA ILE A 89 -33.16 -9.70 -3.62
C ILE A 89 -32.61 -8.29 -3.35
N LEU A 90 -33.25 -7.24 -3.88
CA LEU A 90 -32.86 -5.85 -3.60
C LEU A 90 -33.07 -5.47 -2.12
N MET A 91 -34.13 -5.97 -1.48
CA MET A 91 -34.35 -5.77 -0.05
C MET A 91 -33.36 -6.57 0.81
N THR A 92 -32.97 -7.78 0.41
CA THR A 92 -31.93 -8.54 1.14
C THR A 92 -30.54 -7.94 0.94
N ALA A 93 -30.21 -7.47 -0.26
CA ALA A 93 -28.98 -6.73 -0.52
C ALA A 93 -28.93 -5.40 0.26
N GLY A 94 -30.05 -4.68 0.33
CA GLY A 94 -30.19 -3.48 1.16
C GLY A 94 -30.01 -3.77 2.65
N LEU A 95 -30.63 -4.82 3.19
CA LEU A 95 -30.50 -5.19 4.61
C LEU A 95 -29.08 -5.66 4.99
N LEU A 96 -28.35 -6.29 4.06
CA LEU A 96 -26.95 -6.66 4.27
C LEU A 96 -26.01 -5.45 4.26
N ALA A 97 -26.31 -4.40 3.48
CA ALA A 97 -25.56 -3.14 3.49
C ALA A 97 -25.71 -2.34 4.81
N PHE A 98 -26.76 -2.61 5.58
CA PHE A 98 -26.98 -2.02 6.91
C PHE A 98 -26.68 -2.97 8.08
N SER A 99 -26.04 -4.12 7.81
CA SER A 99 -25.60 -5.02 8.87
C SER A 99 -24.60 -4.29 9.79
N PRO A 100 -24.84 -4.23 11.12
CA PRO A 100 -23.91 -3.65 12.08
C PRO A 100 -22.52 -4.28 12.03
N VAL A 101 -22.40 -5.52 11.55
CA VAL A 101 -21.12 -6.23 11.39
C VAL A 101 -20.34 -5.70 10.19
N VAL A 102 -21.02 -5.37 9.09
CA VAL A 102 -20.39 -4.74 7.91
C VAL A 102 -20.03 -3.29 8.23
N GLN A 103 -20.87 -2.58 8.97
CA GLN A 103 -20.58 -1.23 9.46
C GLN A 103 -19.49 -1.20 10.54
N ALA A 104 -19.36 -2.23 11.39
CA ALA A 104 -18.29 -2.35 12.37
C ALA A 104 -16.95 -2.72 11.70
N GLY A 105 -16.98 -3.55 10.65
CA GLY A 105 -15.80 -3.80 9.81
C GLY A 105 -15.37 -2.58 8.99
N LEU A 106 -16.32 -1.73 8.58
CA LEU A 106 -16.03 -0.46 7.89
C LEU A 106 -15.64 0.71 8.82
N LYS A 107 -15.78 0.56 10.15
CA LYS A 107 -15.39 1.57 11.14
C LYS A 107 -13.92 1.44 11.57
N GLN A 108 -13.05 0.96 10.70
CA GLN A 108 -11.61 1.18 10.88
C GLN A 108 -11.37 2.68 10.74
N ALA A 109 -11.10 3.35 11.85
CA ALA A 109 -10.78 4.76 11.86
C ALA A 109 -9.38 4.89 11.30
N LEU A 110 -9.29 5.37 10.07
CA LEU A 110 -8.02 5.79 9.51
C LEU A 110 -7.49 6.95 10.35
N SER A 111 -6.32 6.81 10.97
CA SER A 111 -5.69 7.81 11.83
C SER A 111 -4.51 8.46 11.12
N PHE A 112 -4.46 9.78 11.13
CA PHE A 112 -3.35 10.52 10.53
C PHE A 112 -2.11 10.51 11.40
N LEU A 113 -0.96 10.27 10.77
CA LEU A 113 0.35 10.27 11.40
C LEU A 113 1.22 11.43 10.85
N PRO A 114 1.19 12.63 11.47
CA PRO A 114 2.02 13.75 11.04
C PRO A 114 3.51 13.38 11.00
N GLY A 115 4.20 13.83 9.95
CA GLY A 115 5.64 13.58 9.76
C GLY A 115 5.99 12.19 9.21
N PHE A 116 5.00 11.31 9.02
CA PHE A 116 5.17 10.04 8.30
C PHE A 116 4.54 10.06 6.90
N GLY A 117 3.65 11.02 6.61
CA GLY A 117 2.95 11.09 5.33
C GLY A 117 2.03 9.90 5.08
N THR A 118 1.59 9.18 6.12
CA THR A 118 0.74 7.99 6.00
C THR A 118 -0.50 8.10 6.88
N VAL A 119 -1.48 7.26 6.54
CA VAL A 119 -2.69 7.05 7.32
C VAL A 119 -2.71 5.58 7.72
N LEU A 120 -2.97 5.32 9.00
CA LEU A 120 -2.91 3.96 9.55
C LEU A 120 -4.30 3.56 10.05
N GLU A 121 -4.74 2.33 9.77
CA GLU A 121 -5.99 1.80 10.31
C GLU A 121 -5.84 1.63 11.82
N SER A 122 -6.49 2.48 12.61
CA SER A 122 -6.53 2.31 14.06
C SER A 122 -7.72 1.44 14.45
N SER A 123 -7.45 0.48 15.35
CA SER A 123 -8.51 -0.18 16.11
C SER A 123 -8.96 0.79 17.20
N PRO A 124 -10.27 0.95 17.46
CA PRO A 124 -10.77 1.76 18.57
C PRO A 124 -10.18 1.38 19.93
N ASP A 125 -9.73 0.13 20.06
CA ASP A 125 -9.24 -0.46 21.31
C ASP A 125 -7.72 -0.36 21.48
N SER A 126 -6.99 0.14 20.48
CA SER A 126 -5.52 0.23 20.53
C SER A 126 -5.07 1.70 20.66
N PRO A 127 -4.52 2.11 21.82
CA PRO A 127 -4.03 3.47 22.02
C PRO A 127 -2.94 3.82 21.01
N LEU A 128 -3.11 4.97 20.37
CA LEU A 128 -2.25 5.50 19.33
C LEU A 128 -1.90 6.95 19.71
N TYR A 129 -0.61 7.30 19.72
CA TYR A 129 -0.17 8.66 20.02
C TYR A 129 0.76 9.17 18.93
N VAL A 130 0.60 10.44 18.56
CA VAL A 130 1.36 11.09 17.51
C VAL A 130 1.87 12.46 17.93
N LEU A 131 2.99 12.87 17.35
CA LEU A 131 3.46 14.25 17.43
C LEU A 131 2.70 15.11 16.42
N GLU A 132 1.99 16.14 16.86
CA GLU A 132 1.15 16.98 15.99
C GLU A 132 1.97 17.80 14.99
N LYS A 133 3.04 18.44 15.47
CA LYS A 133 3.89 19.35 14.69
C LYS A 133 5.35 18.99 14.92
N PRO A 134 6.22 19.14 13.90
CA PRO A 134 7.65 18.90 14.07
C PRO A 134 8.21 19.73 15.21
N TYR A 135 9.15 19.14 15.94
CA TYR A 135 9.86 19.82 17.01
C TYR A 135 11.33 20.02 16.64
N THR A 136 11.79 21.25 16.77
CA THR A 136 13.15 21.62 16.37
C THR A 136 13.96 22.03 17.59
N SER A 137 15.19 21.52 17.69
CA SER A 137 16.11 21.80 18.81
C SER A 137 17.54 22.00 18.33
N ALA A 138 18.19 23.05 18.84
CA ALA A 138 19.62 23.24 18.66
C ALA A 138 20.41 22.15 19.40
N VAL A 139 21.40 21.54 18.72
CA VAL A 139 22.28 20.52 19.29
C VAL A 139 23.72 20.82 18.89
N GLY A 140 24.51 21.34 19.83
CA GLY A 140 25.87 21.79 19.54
C GLY A 140 25.87 22.96 18.55
N THR A 141 26.52 22.79 17.40
CA THR A 141 26.58 23.79 16.31
C THR A 141 25.51 23.60 15.24
N GLY A 142 24.70 22.55 15.34
CA GLY A 142 23.68 22.23 14.36
C GLY A 142 22.30 22.10 15.01
N GLU A 143 21.41 21.41 14.31
CA GLU A 143 19.99 21.33 14.64
C GLU A 143 19.48 19.90 14.47
N LEU A 144 18.61 19.48 15.38
CA LEU A 144 17.84 18.24 15.28
C LEU A 144 16.36 18.60 15.17
N ILE A 145 15.70 18.02 14.17
CA ILE A 145 14.27 18.13 13.93
C ILE A 145 13.66 16.75 14.18
N VAL A 146 12.74 16.66 15.13
CA VAL A 146 11.86 15.51 15.32
C VAL A 146 10.66 15.73 14.42
N GLU A 147 10.65 15.07 13.27
CA GLU A 147 9.64 15.30 12.23
C GLU A 147 8.31 14.64 12.56
N GLY A 148 8.35 13.45 13.16
CA GLY A 148 7.17 12.68 13.52
C GLY A 148 7.46 11.65 14.60
N VAL A 149 6.44 11.36 15.42
CA VAL A 149 6.45 10.33 16.46
C VAL A 149 5.17 9.54 16.32
N LEU A 150 5.28 8.22 16.39
CA LEU A 150 4.18 7.28 16.37
C LEU A 150 4.39 6.28 17.51
N LEU A 151 3.49 6.23 18.48
CA LEU A 151 3.50 5.23 19.54
C LEU A 151 2.26 4.35 19.46
N GLN A 152 2.47 3.04 19.56
CA GLN A 152 1.46 1.98 19.55
C GLN A 152 1.79 0.93 20.62
N GLU A 153 0.83 0.10 21.01
CA GLU A 153 1.08 -0.97 21.99
C GLU A 153 2.21 -1.92 21.58
N ASN A 154 2.30 -2.23 20.29
CA ASN A 154 3.28 -3.18 19.76
C ASN A 154 4.64 -2.56 19.42
N GLY A 155 4.83 -1.26 19.65
CA GLY A 155 6.07 -0.57 19.33
C GLY A 155 5.87 0.90 18.99
N GLY A 156 6.91 1.51 18.44
CA GLY A 156 6.83 2.91 18.01
C GLY A 156 7.80 3.21 16.89
N SER A 157 7.54 4.30 16.18
CA SER A 157 8.44 4.85 15.17
C SER A 157 8.66 6.34 15.42
N ILE A 158 9.87 6.81 15.16
CA ILE A 158 10.26 8.21 15.30
C ILE A 158 11.10 8.58 14.08
N THR A 159 10.74 9.67 13.42
CA THR A 159 11.47 10.23 12.30
C THR A 159 12.30 11.42 12.78
N LEU A 160 13.61 11.35 12.54
CA LEU A 160 14.56 12.40 12.91
C LEU A 160 15.28 12.92 11.67
N ARG A 161 15.50 14.22 11.64
CA ARG A 161 16.40 14.90 10.72
C ARG A 161 17.44 15.68 11.50
N GLY A 162 18.69 15.61 11.07
CA GLY A 162 19.77 16.42 11.64
C GLY A 162 20.44 17.27 10.58
N GLN A 163 20.80 18.50 10.96
CA GLN A 163 21.61 19.41 10.16
C GLN A 163 22.86 19.79 10.94
N GLN A 164 24.03 19.65 10.33
CA GLN A 164 25.34 19.95 10.92
C GLN A 164 25.60 19.26 12.27
N ILE A 165 24.96 18.11 12.50
CA ILE A 165 25.17 17.24 13.66
C ILE A 165 25.47 15.81 13.21
N PRO A 166 26.22 15.03 14.02
CA PRO A 166 26.46 13.62 13.70
C PRO A 166 25.17 12.83 13.59
N GLN A 167 25.16 11.85 12.69
CA GLN A 167 24.02 10.95 12.54
C GLN A 167 23.80 10.12 13.79
N VAL A 168 22.53 10.00 14.19
CA VAL A 168 22.13 9.14 15.30
C VAL A 168 22.14 7.68 14.84
N ILE A 169 22.86 6.82 15.55
CA ILE A 169 22.89 5.39 15.26
C ILE A 169 21.72 4.71 15.96
N GLU A 170 21.52 5.02 17.23
CA GLU A 170 20.42 4.56 18.08
C GLU A 170 20.21 5.61 19.17
N PHE A 171 19.07 5.55 19.85
CA PHE A 171 18.79 6.42 21.00
C PHE A 171 17.80 5.77 21.96
N GLN A 172 17.65 6.37 23.14
CA GLN A 172 16.61 5.98 24.10
C GLN A 172 15.52 7.05 24.13
N ALA A 173 14.26 6.62 24.13
CA ALA A 173 13.13 7.49 24.42
C ALA A 173 12.56 7.12 25.80
N ASP A 174 12.39 8.10 26.67
CA ASP A 174 11.62 7.97 27.91
C ASP A 174 10.14 8.21 27.59
N ILE A 175 9.33 7.19 27.82
CA ILE A 175 7.88 7.17 27.60
C ILE A 175 7.26 6.69 28.91
N GLY A 176 6.55 7.59 29.60
CA GLY A 176 5.93 7.24 30.88
C GLY A 176 6.90 6.85 32.00
N GLY A 177 8.15 7.33 31.96
CA GLY A 177 9.20 6.95 32.92
C GLY A 177 9.95 5.66 32.57
N ILE A 178 9.64 5.03 31.44
CA ILE A 178 10.29 3.81 30.96
C ILE A 178 11.13 4.15 29.72
N ARG A 179 12.40 3.72 29.73
CA ARG A 179 13.30 3.92 28.59
C ARG A 179 13.20 2.79 27.57
N TYR A 180 12.89 3.16 26.34
CA TYR A 180 12.84 2.28 25.18
C TYR A 180 13.97 2.61 24.22
N THR A 181 14.64 1.59 23.69
CA THR A 181 15.67 1.77 22.67
C THR A 181 15.04 1.79 21.28
N PHE A 182 15.37 2.82 20.51
CA PHE A 182 14.98 2.99 19.11
C PHE A 182 16.19 2.75 18.21
N THR A 183 16.03 1.82 17.27
CA THR A 183 17.05 1.42 16.30
C THR A 183 16.64 1.85 14.88
N PRO A 184 17.59 2.11 13.98
CA PRO A 184 17.29 2.68 12.68
C PRO A 184 16.71 1.61 11.74
N MET A 185 15.57 1.90 11.13
CA MET A 185 15.03 1.12 10.00
C MET A 185 15.61 1.60 8.67
N MET A 186 15.71 2.92 8.51
CA MET A 186 16.23 3.56 7.30
C MET A 186 17.03 4.80 7.70
N ARG A 187 18.13 5.04 6.99
CA ARG A 187 19.01 6.19 7.20
C ARG A 187 19.56 6.66 5.87
N SER A 188 19.55 7.97 5.67
CA SER A 188 20.19 8.62 4.52
C SER A 188 20.96 9.86 5.00
N SER A 189 22.04 10.21 4.30
CA SER A 189 22.83 11.38 4.62
C SER A 189 23.34 12.04 3.35
N SER A 190 23.39 13.37 3.36
CA SER A 190 23.85 14.20 2.26
C SER A 190 24.37 15.52 2.81
N SER A 191 25.61 15.90 2.47
CA SER A 191 26.16 17.25 2.65
C SER A 191 25.88 17.91 4.02
N GLY A 192 26.15 17.20 5.11
CA GLY A 192 25.97 17.72 6.46
C GLY A 192 24.54 17.65 7.00
N GLU A 193 23.60 17.15 6.22
CA GLU A 193 22.26 16.78 6.67
C GLU A 193 22.08 15.25 6.66
N TRP A 194 21.22 14.76 7.55
CA TRP A 194 20.82 13.36 7.55
C TRP A 194 19.36 13.22 7.94
N TYR A 195 18.77 12.12 7.49
CA TYR A 195 17.43 11.70 7.80
C TYR A 195 17.49 10.26 8.33
N GLY A 196 16.67 9.94 9.32
CA GLY A 196 16.56 8.59 9.85
C GLY A 196 15.16 8.30 10.36
N ASN A 197 14.63 7.14 9.99
CA ASN A 197 13.46 6.55 10.61
C ASN A 197 13.93 5.47 11.58
N TYR A 198 13.49 5.58 12.83
CA TYR A 198 13.85 4.68 13.91
C TYR A 198 12.60 4.00 14.43
N SER A 199 12.73 2.74 14.84
CA SER A 199 11.64 1.97 15.43
C SER A 199 12.08 1.23 16.68
N THR A 200 11.10 0.86 17.50
CA THR A 200 11.27 -0.16 18.53
C THR A 200 10.23 -1.25 18.33
N ALA A 201 10.67 -2.50 18.38
CA ALA A 201 9.78 -3.68 18.36
C ALA A 201 9.38 -4.14 19.78
N ALA A 202 9.87 -3.44 20.81
CA ALA A 202 9.49 -3.72 22.18
C ALA A 202 8.07 -3.19 22.42
N PRO A 203 7.14 -3.99 22.98
CA PRO A 203 5.82 -3.52 23.34
C PRO A 203 5.90 -2.31 24.29
N LEU A 204 5.16 -1.25 23.96
CA LEU A 204 5.11 -0.02 24.74
C LEU A 204 3.98 -0.10 25.77
N LYS A 205 4.23 0.41 26.98
CA LYS A 205 3.21 0.54 28.02
C LYS A 205 2.59 1.93 27.92
N LEU A 206 1.56 2.06 27.08
CA LEU A 206 0.90 3.32 26.79
C LEU A 206 -0.29 3.53 27.72
N GLU A 207 -0.02 3.85 28.99
CA GLU A 207 -1.05 4.37 29.87
C GLU A 207 -1.42 5.80 29.45
N PRO A 208 -2.71 6.21 29.43
CA PRO A 208 -3.15 7.47 28.85
C PRO A 208 -2.35 8.69 29.26
N GLU A 209 -2.16 8.91 30.57
CA GLU A 209 -1.43 10.06 31.11
C GLU A 209 0.10 9.99 30.91
N ALA A 210 0.62 8.77 30.69
CA ALA A 210 2.06 8.51 30.61
C ALA A 210 2.60 8.65 29.17
N ALA A 211 1.72 8.51 28.18
CA ALA A 211 2.05 8.59 26.76
C ALA A 211 1.83 10.00 26.15
N GLU A 212 1.30 10.96 26.92
CA GLU A 212 1.09 12.35 26.47
C GLU A 212 2.40 13.12 26.23
N SER A 213 3.52 12.62 26.72
CA SER A 213 4.82 13.23 26.41
C SER A 213 5.95 12.22 26.34
N ILE A 214 6.96 12.56 25.54
CA ILE A 214 8.19 11.78 25.42
C ILE A 214 9.43 12.65 25.55
N ILE A 215 10.52 12.05 26.04
CA ILE A 215 11.83 12.69 26.11
C ILE A 215 12.84 11.81 25.36
N LEU A 216 13.56 12.39 24.40
CA LEU A 216 14.58 11.68 23.64
C LEU A 216 15.96 11.90 24.26
N HIS A 217 16.73 10.84 24.43
CA HIS A 217 18.10 10.84 24.91
C HIS A 217 19.04 10.40 23.80
N LEU A 218 19.71 11.37 23.17
CA LEU A 218 20.50 11.20 21.95
C LEU A 218 21.94 11.66 22.22
N ASN A 219 22.92 10.75 22.21
CA ASN A 219 24.35 11.07 22.34
C ASN A 219 24.69 12.06 23.48
N GLY A 220 24.08 11.88 24.66
CA GLY A 220 24.27 12.76 25.83
C GLY A 220 23.48 14.06 25.81
N THR A 221 22.71 14.33 24.75
CA THR A 221 21.73 15.42 24.66
C THR A 221 20.34 14.90 25.00
N THR A 222 19.51 15.75 25.59
CA THR A 222 18.10 15.45 25.89
C THR A 222 17.20 16.41 25.11
N ILE A 223 16.19 15.88 24.42
CA ILE A 223 15.25 16.63 23.57
C ILE A 223 13.84 16.36 24.08
N GLY A 224 13.07 17.42 24.32
CA GLY A 224 11.72 17.34 24.88
C GLY A 224 11.58 18.04 26.24
N PRO A 225 10.44 17.87 26.94
CA PRO A 225 9.35 16.94 26.61
C PRO A 225 8.62 17.32 25.32
N LEU A 226 8.35 16.33 24.47
CA LEU A 226 7.55 16.49 23.26
C LEU A 226 6.11 16.08 23.60
N ALA A 227 5.16 16.99 23.44
CA ALA A 227 3.75 16.68 23.66
C ALA A 227 3.22 15.79 22.52
N LEU A 228 2.56 14.70 22.90
CA LEU A 228 1.88 13.79 21.99
C LEU A 228 0.37 13.84 22.23
N GLN A 229 -0.38 13.54 21.19
CA GLN A 229 -1.83 13.48 21.25
C GLN A 229 -2.37 12.26 20.53
N ALA A 230 -3.61 11.88 20.84
CA ALA A 230 -4.32 10.90 20.03
C ALA A 230 -4.46 11.45 18.59
N PRO A 231 -4.23 10.63 17.55
CA PRO A 231 -4.32 11.10 16.19
C PRO A 231 -5.77 11.41 15.84
N GLU A 232 -5.92 12.42 14.99
CA GLU A 232 -7.19 12.73 14.40
C GLU A 232 -7.61 11.63 13.42
N THR A 233 -8.92 11.33 13.42
CA THR A 233 -9.50 10.41 12.44
C THR A 233 -9.51 11.03 11.04
N ALA A 234 -9.56 10.21 9.99
CA ALA A 234 -9.55 10.68 8.62
C ALA A 234 -10.75 11.58 8.27
N ASP A 235 -11.88 11.41 8.96
CA ASP A 235 -13.01 12.32 8.84
C ASP A 235 -12.70 13.70 9.44
N ALA A 236 -11.91 13.76 10.52
CA ALA A 236 -11.44 15.01 11.12
C ALA A 236 -10.36 15.70 10.27
N LEU A 237 -9.60 14.96 9.46
CA LEU A 237 -8.59 15.52 8.54
C LEU A 237 -9.15 16.54 7.54
N GLN A 238 -10.45 16.50 7.24
CA GLN A 238 -11.08 17.51 6.37
C GLN A 238 -10.95 18.93 6.92
N HIS A 239 -10.78 19.07 8.24
CA HIS A 239 -10.58 20.36 8.90
C HIS A 239 -9.12 20.82 8.89
N LEU A 240 -8.18 19.87 8.89
CA LEU A 240 -6.74 20.16 9.02
C LEU A 240 -6.08 20.67 7.74
N GLY A 241 -6.70 20.42 6.59
CA GLY A 241 -6.11 20.78 5.30
C GLY A 241 -7.13 20.89 4.19
N ALA A 242 -6.73 21.50 3.08
CA ALA A 242 -7.56 21.51 1.88
C ALA A 242 -7.47 20.16 1.17
N SER A 243 -8.61 19.63 0.73
CA SER A 243 -8.67 18.36 0.04
C SER A 243 -9.41 18.45 -1.29
N ASP A 244 -9.03 17.59 -2.22
CA ASP A 244 -9.71 17.37 -3.49
C ASP A 244 -9.76 15.87 -3.79
N VAL A 245 -10.74 15.44 -4.60
CA VAL A 245 -10.95 14.05 -4.97
C VAL A 245 -10.96 13.93 -6.49
N GLN A 246 -10.09 13.09 -7.02
CA GLN A 246 -10.10 12.69 -8.42
C GLN A 246 -9.92 11.17 -8.49
N GLN A 247 -10.72 10.51 -9.32
CA GLN A 247 -10.64 9.06 -9.53
C GLN A 247 -10.65 8.25 -8.23
N ASP A 248 -11.55 8.60 -7.31
CA ASP A 248 -11.71 7.98 -5.99
C ASP A 248 -10.49 8.09 -5.06
N VAL A 249 -9.47 8.86 -5.45
CA VAL A 249 -8.33 9.21 -4.59
C VAL A 249 -8.52 10.62 -4.07
N ARG A 250 -8.62 10.74 -2.75
CA ARG A 250 -8.57 12.04 -2.07
C ARG A 250 -7.12 12.37 -1.77
N ILE A 251 -6.73 13.62 -2.02
CA ILE A 251 -5.46 14.16 -1.52
C ILE A 251 -5.80 15.34 -0.62
N THR A 252 -5.21 15.39 0.56
CA THR A 252 -5.33 16.50 1.51
C THR A 252 -3.95 17.13 1.70
N ALA A 253 -3.87 18.45 1.56
CA ALA A 253 -2.64 19.22 1.75
C ALA A 253 -2.62 19.92 3.10
N PHE A 254 -1.51 19.76 3.83
CA PHE A 254 -1.26 20.32 5.15
C PHE A 254 -0.07 21.28 5.07
N PRO A 255 -0.34 22.58 4.92
CA PRO A 255 0.74 23.56 4.88
C PRO A 255 1.16 23.97 6.30
N VAL A 256 2.47 24.07 6.52
CA VAL A 256 3.08 24.56 7.77
C VAL A 256 4.11 25.63 7.44
N ARG A 257 3.99 26.80 8.07
CA ARG A 257 5.00 27.86 7.99
C ARG A 257 6.20 27.50 8.86
N LEU A 258 7.40 27.52 8.28
CA LEU A 258 8.66 27.20 8.95
C LEU A 258 9.48 28.43 9.36
N GLY A 259 9.02 29.65 9.03
CA GLY A 259 9.77 30.90 9.19
C GLY A 259 10.36 31.41 7.88
N ASP A 260 10.77 32.69 7.82
CA ASP A 260 11.37 33.34 6.65
C ASP A 260 10.58 33.18 5.32
N GLY A 261 9.25 33.09 5.42
CA GLY A 261 8.35 32.87 4.29
C GLY A 261 8.46 31.48 3.66
N LEU A 262 9.12 30.51 4.31
CA LEU A 262 9.18 29.13 3.84
C LEU A 262 7.94 28.36 4.31
N VAL A 263 7.24 27.75 3.36
CA VAL A 263 6.09 26.88 3.62
C VAL A 263 6.45 25.46 3.25
N ARG A 264 6.20 24.53 4.16
CA ARG A 264 6.26 23.09 3.92
C ARG A 264 4.85 22.58 3.72
N VAL A 265 4.64 21.74 2.71
CA VAL A 265 3.36 21.09 2.45
C VAL A 265 3.54 19.59 2.53
N GLU A 266 2.76 18.96 3.40
CA GLU A 266 2.62 17.50 3.47
C GLU A 266 1.31 17.09 2.76
N LEU A 267 1.40 16.08 1.89
CA LEU A 267 0.28 15.57 1.10
C LEU A 267 -0.14 14.20 1.62
N LEU A 268 -1.39 14.08 2.02
CA LEU A 268 -1.94 12.82 2.50
C LEU A 268 -2.94 12.25 1.51
N PRO A 269 -2.69 11.05 0.98
CA PRO A 269 -3.65 10.38 0.15
C PRO A 269 -4.63 9.57 1.02
N THR A 270 -5.91 9.60 0.67
CA THR A 270 -6.89 8.58 1.09
C THR A 270 -7.27 7.79 -0.15
N LEU A 271 -6.98 6.48 -0.10
CA LEU A 271 -7.16 5.56 -1.21
C LEU A 271 -8.41 4.71 -1.01
N PRO A 272 -9.05 4.25 -2.10
CA PRO A 272 -10.27 3.43 -2.01
C PRO A 272 -10.01 2.01 -1.51
N ASP A 273 -8.76 1.55 -1.54
CA ASP A 273 -8.34 0.24 -1.05
C ASP A 273 -7.01 0.34 -0.28
N SER A 274 -6.85 -0.49 0.75
CA SER A 274 -5.68 -0.51 1.64
C SER A 274 -4.43 -1.14 1.01
N LEU A 275 -4.58 -1.82 -0.12
CA LEU A 275 -3.47 -2.45 -0.85
C LEU A 275 -2.76 -1.48 -1.80
N SER A 276 -3.36 -0.32 -2.04
CA SER A 276 -2.81 0.73 -2.89
C SER A 276 -1.91 1.66 -2.08
N VAL A 277 -0.84 2.16 -2.70
CA VAL A 277 0.06 3.13 -2.08
C VAL A 277 0.44 4.20 -3.10
N VAL A 278 0.36 5.48 -2.72
CA VAL A 278 0.93 6.56 -3.55
C VAL A 278 2.44 6.55 -3.40
N GLN A 279 3.13 6.35 -4.51
CA GLN A 279 4.59 6.24 -4.59
C GLN A 279 5.24 7.59 -4.87
N SER A 280 4.54 8.46 -5.61
CA SER A 280 5.05 9.77 -6.00
C SER A 280 3.92 10.71 -6.40
N TYR A 281 4.10 11.99 -6.10
CA TYR A 281 3.27 13.08 -6.61
C TYR A 281 3.94 13.82 -7.78
N LEU A 282 4.94 13.16 -8.39
CA LEU A 282 5.61 13.58 -9.63
C LEU A 282 6.25 14.96 -9.58
N LEU A 283 7.01 15.25 -8.53
CA LEU A 283 7.92 16.41 -8.49
C LEU A 283 8.87 16.41 -9.71
N GLN A 284 9.23 15.22 -10.19
CA GLN A 284 9.82 14.99 -11.51
C GLN A 284 8.77 14.28 -12.37
N PRO A 285 8.16 14.94 -13.37
CA PRO A 285 7.05 14.34 -14.08
C PRO A 285 7.50 13.40 -15.20
N LEU A 286 6.77 12.29 -15.35
CA LEU A 286 6.83 11.39 -16.53
C LEU A 286 6.57 12.15 -17.84
N VAL A 287 5.72 13.18 -17.77
CA VAL A 287 5.34 14.03 -18.91
C VAL A 287 5.86 15.44 -18.64
N SER A 288 6.76 15.93 -19.51
CA SER A 288 7.37 17.25 -19.35
C SER A 288 6.31 18.36 -19.15
N GLY A 289 6.53 19.24 -18.17
CA GLY A 289 5.63 20.35 -17.86
C GLY A 289 4.43 20.01 -16.97
N ASN A 290 4.23 18.73 -16.61
CA ASN A 290 3.08 18.26 -15.83
C ASN A 290 3.44 17.84 -14.40
N GLY A 291 4.52 18.40 -13.84
CA GLY A 291 4.89 18.19 -12.45
C GLY A 291 3.93 18.89 -11.50
N LEU A 292 3.93 18.47 -10.23
CA LEU A 292 3.28 19.21 -9.17
C LEU A 292 3.82 20.65 -9.13
N TYR A 293 2.92 21.62 -8.95
CA TYR A 293 3.30 23.02 -8.82
C TYR A 293 2.41 23.77 -7.82
N VAL A 294 2.91 24.89 -7.32
CA VAL A 294 2.14 25.83 -6.50
C VAL A 294 1.85 27.07 -7.33
N GLU A 295 0.62 27.57 -7.29
CA GLU A 295 0.23 28.84 -7.90
C GLU A 295 -0.21 29.82 -6.81
N ASN A 296 0.20 31.08 -6.92
CA ASN A 296 -0.32 32.17 -6.10
C ASN A 296 -1.66 32.71 -6.66
N ALA A 297 -2.26 33.68 -5.98
CA ALA A 297 -3.53 34.28 -6.39
C ALA A 297 -3.48 34.98 -7.77
N ALA A 298 -2.30 35.39 -8.23
CA ALA A 298 -2.08 35.98 -9.56
C ALA A 298 -1.94 34.91 -10.67
N GLY A 299 -1.90 33.63 -10.31
CA GLY A 299 -1.67 32.52 -11.25
C GLY A 299 -0.20 32.30 -11.60
N GLU A 300 0.72 32.94 -10.89
CA GLU A 300 2.15 32.70 -11.07
C GLU A 300 2.55 31.37 -10.43
N LYS A 301 3.26 30.54 -11.19
CA LYS A 301 3.80 29.26 -10.73
C LYS A 301 5.07 29.49 -9.92
N LEU A 302 5.04 29.08 -8.66
CA LEU A 302 6.16 29.19 -7.74
C LEU A 302 7.12 28.01 -7.90
N SER A 303 8.41 28.29 -7.70
CA SER A 303 9.41 27.23 -7.66
C SER A 303 9.24 26.38 -6.40
N ILE A 304 9.25 25.07 -6.59
CA ILE A 304 9.30 24.12 -5.49
C ILE A 304 10.75 23.87 -5.12
N GLU A 305 11.06 23.98 -3.85
CA GLU A 305 12.35 23.62 -3.28
C GLU A 305 12.32 22.14 -2.89
N PRO A 306 13.04 21.25 -3.59
CA PRO A 306 13.16 19.86 -3.15
C PRO A 306 13.89 19.82 -1.82
N SER A 307 13.44 18.96 -0.90
CA SER A 307 14.19 18.71 0.34
C SER A 307 15.58 18.16 -0.02
N SER A 308 16.63 18.79 0.53
CA SER A 308 18.04 18.39 0.39
C SER A 308 18.36 17.00 0.97
N SER A 309 17.54 16.53 1.91
CA SER A 309 17.55 15.16 2.44
C SER A 309 16.29 14.45 1.97
N MET A 310 16.43 13.36 1.19
CA MET A 310 15.37 12.51 0.61
C MET A 310 13.95 12.94 0.99
N PRO A 311 13.25 13.75 0.18
CA PRO A 311 11.89 14.11 0.50
C PRO A 311 11.06 12.83 0.56
N SER A 312 10.25 12.69 1.61
CA SER A 312 9.07 11.84 1.50
C SER A 312 8.36 12.23 0.20
N PRO A 313 7.91 11.30 -0.65
CA PRO A 313 7.25 11.66 -1.91
C PRO A 313 6.06 12.60 -1.68
N SER A 314 5.47 12.58 -0.48
CA SER A 314 4.39 13.46 -0.02
C SER A 314 4.80 14.85 0.49
N GLU A 315 6.08 15.17 0.66
CA GLU A 315 6.53 16.48 1.18
C GLU A 315 7.20 17.32 0.10
N PHE A 316 6.85 18.61 0.05
CA PHE A 316 7.60 19.60 -0.69
C PHE A 316 7.58 20.96 0.01
N ARG A 317 8.45 21.88 -0.45
CA ARG A 317 8.57 23.23 0.11
C ARG A 317 8.48 24.29 -0.97
N PHE A 318 8.00 25.47 -0.61
CA PHE A 318 8.04 26.65 -1.49
C PHE A 318 8.19 27.91 -0.64
N ARG A 319 8.62 29.01 -1.27
CA ARG A 319 8.69 30.31 -0.62
C ARG A 319 7.51 31.17 -1.00
N GLU A 320 6.92 31.81 0.00
CA GLU A 320 5.94 32.87 -0.17
C GLU A 320 6.59 34.05 -0.91
N THR A 321 5.92 34.58 -1.93
CA THR A 321 6.48 35.63 -2.79
C THR A 321 6.13 37.05 -2.34
N ASP A 322 5.19 37.24 -1.41
CA ASP A 322 4.77 38.55 -0.92
C ASP A 322 4.29 38.52 0.54
N THR A 323 4.68 39.54 1.32
CA THR A 323 4.46 39.64 2.78
C THR A 323 3.21 40.42 3.19
N THR A 324 2.38 40.87 2.24
CA THR A 324 1.24 41.76 2.54
C THR A 324 -0.10 41.17 2.10
N GLY A 325 -0.74 40.46 3.03
CA GLY A 325 -2.11 39.97 2.93
C GLY A 325 -2.22 38.45 3.00
N ALA A 326 -3.40 37.96 3.40
CA ALA A 326 -3.76 36.55 3.39
C ALA A 326 -3.81 36.02 1.93
N GLN A 327 -2.64 35.80 1.33
CA GLN A 327 -2.55 35.27 -0.03
C GLN A 327 -3.04 33.83 -0.05
N GLN A 328 -3.91 33.56 -1.02
CA GLN A 328 -4.42 32.22 -1.28
C GLN A 328 -3.45 31.56 -2.26
N TYR A 329 -2.72 30.56 -1.77
CA TYR A 329 -1.95 29.66 -2.61
C TYR A 329 -2.81 28.46 -2.97
N LYS A 330 -2.54 27.81 -4.10
CA LYS A 330 -3.11 26.50 -4.41
C LYS A 330 -2.02 25.55 -4.90
N VAL A 331 -2.10 24.31 -4.46
CA VAL A 331 -1.29 23.22 -4.97
C VAL A 331 -2.07 22.56 -6.09
N VAL A 332 -1.41 22.35 -7.23
CA VAL A 332 -1.98 21.59 -8.34
C VAL A 332 -1.14 20.35 -8.55
N ILE A 333 -1.78 19.20 -8.50
CA ILE A 333 -1.17 17.88 -8.70
C ILE A 333 -1.76 17.32 -9.99
N PRO A 334 -1.07 17.39 -11.14
CA PRO A 334 -1.65 16.92 -12.39
C PRO A 334 -1.72 15.40 -12.47
N TYR A 335 -0.80 14.70 -11.79
CA TYR A 335 -0.69 13.25 -11.81
C TYR A 335 -0.12 12.72 -10.50
N ILE A 336 -0.47 11.49 -10.15
CA ILE A 336 0.18 10.71 -9.09
C ILE A 336 0.60 9.35 -9.64
N GLU A 337 1.64 8.76 -9.04
CA GLU A 337 2.00 7.36 -9.26
C GLU A 337 1.49 6.52 -8.08
N LEU A 338 0.76 5.45 -8.38
CA LEU A 338 0.15 4.55 -7.41
C LEU A 338 0.60 3.12 -7.68
N SER A 339 0.96 2.36 -6.66
CA SER A 339 1.22 0.92 -6.78
C SER A 339 0.19 0.08 -6.03
N LYS A 340 0.05 -1.20 -6.39
CA LYS A 340 -0.78 -2.19 -5.67
C LYS A 340 0.04 -3.40 -5.19
N ARG A 341 0.51 -3.36 -3.94
CA ARG A 341 1.57 -4.25 -3.42
C ARG A 341 1.26 -5.76 -3.44
N GLU A 342 0.00 -6.13 -3.33
CA GLU A 342 -0.38 -7.55 -3.25
C GLU A 342 -0.97 -8.10 -4.55
N THR A 343 -0.97 -7.30 -5.61
CA THR A 343 -1.51 -7.75 -6.90
C THR A 343 -0.51 -8.66 -7.61
N LEU A 344 -0.97 -9.85 -8.00
CA LEU A 344 -0.22 -10.82 -8.79
C LEU A 344 -0.97 -11.16 -10.07
N SER A 345 -0.24 -11.29 -11.17
CA SER A 345 -0.78 -11.85 -12.41
C SER A 345 -0.88 -13.38 -12.34
N ARG A 346 -1.50 -13.96 -13.37
CA ARG A 346 -1.29 -15.37 -13.71
C ARG A 346 0.18 -15.60 -14.09
N GLU A 347 0.63 -16.86 -14.00
CA GLU A 347 1.96 -17.25 -14.48
C GLU A 347 2.10 -16.94 -15.97
N VAL A 348 3.19 -16.27 -16.31
CA VAL A 348 3.66 -15.99 -17.65
C VAL A 348 4.72 -17.04 -17.99
N VAL A 349 4.56 -17.68 -19.14
CA VAL A 349 5.50 -18.68 -19.66
C VAL A 349 5.98 -18.22 -21.03
N LEU A 350 7.26 -17.91 -21.14
CA LEU A 350 7.89 -17.47 -22.39
C LEU A 350 8.84 -18.56 -22.91
N PRO A 351 8.80 -18.90 -24.22
CA PRO A 351 9.78 -19.82 -24.80
C PRO A 351 11.16 -19.15 -24.84
N LEU A 352 12.20 -19.85 -24.39
CA LEU A 352 13.58 -19.37 -24.46
C LEU A 352 14.20 -19.74 -25.81
N PRO A 353 14.83 -18.79 -26.52
CA PRO A 353 15.63 -19.11 -27.68
C PRO A 353 16.95 -19.78 -27.28
N ASP A 354 17.70 -20.26 -28.27
CA ASP A 354 19.05 -20.77 -28.06
C ASP A 354 19.98 -19.67 -27.53
N ILE A 355 21.07 -20.09 -26.85
CA ILE A 355 22.02 -19.15 -26.27
C ILE A 355 22.69 -18.32 -27.38
N GLY A 356 22.65 -17.00 -27.23
CA GLY A 356 23.15 -16.03 -28.19
C GLY A 356 22.11 -15.60 -29.23
N GLU A 357 20.88 -16.09 -29.15
CA GLU A 357 19.82 -15.78 -30.11
C GLU A 357 18.73 -14.86 -29.53
N SER A 358 18.02 -14.20 -30.44
CA SER A 358 16.82 -13.42 -30.15
C SER A 358 15.67 -13.90 -31.03
N ALA A 359 14.47 -13.98 -30.44
CA ALA A 359 13.25 -14.40 -31.12
C ALA A 359 12.11 -13.38 -30.88
N PRO A 360 11.23 -13.16 -31.87
CA PRO A 360 10.03 -12.37 -31.66
C PRO A 360 9.06 -13.11 -30.73
N LEU A 361 8.34 -12.36 -29.91
CA LEU A 361 7.23 -12.82 -29.11
C LEU A 361 5.95 -12.09 -29.50
N ASN A 362 4.81 -12.72 -29.25
CA ASN A 362 3.50 -12.08 -29.30
C ASN A 362 2.61 -12.68 -28.22
N ILE A 363 3.14 -12.69 -27.00
CA ILE A 363 2.46 -13.26 -25.84
C ILE A 363 1.89 -12.09 -25.05
N THR A 364 0.59 -12.12 -24.78
CA THR A 364 -0.07 -11.11 -23.94
C THR A 364 -0.40 -11.74 -22.60
N ALA A 365 -0.03 -11.05 -21.52
CA ALA A 365 -0.48 -11.33 -20.17
C ALA A 365 -1.26 -10.13 -19.63
N GLU A 366 -1.89 -10.30 -18.48
CA GLU A 366 -2.67 -9.24 -17.84
C GLU A 366 -2.28 -9.11 -16.37
N ILE A 367 -2.16 -7.88 -15.88
CA ILE A 367 -2.05 -7.57 -14.46
C ILE A 367 -3.01 -6.42 -14.11
N ALA A 368 -3.82 -6.62 -13.07
CA ALA A 368 -4.80 -5.64 -12.61
C ALA A 368 -5.75 -5.08 -13.70
N GLY A 369 -6.11 -5.89 -14.71
CA GLY A 369 -6.94 -5.43 -15.84
C GLY A 369 -6.17 -4.76 -16.98
N PHE A 370 -4.84 -4.62 -16.89
CA PHE A 370 -4.01 -4.00 -17.91
C PHE A 370 -3.26 -5.05 -18.73
N PRO A 371 -3.32 -5.00 -20.08
CA PRO A 371 -2.58 -5.92 -20.94
C PRO A 371 -1.10 -5.54 -20.99
N VAL A 372 -0.25 -6.56 -20.95
CA VAL A 372 1.21 -6.44 -21.15
C VAL A 372 1.58 -7.37 -22.30
N VAL A 373 2.16 -6.81 -23.35
CA VAL A 373 2.58 -7.56 -24.54
C VAL A 373 4.09 -7.79 -24.50
N PHE A 374 4.51 -9.05 -24.45
CA PHE A 374 5.91 -9.44 -24.63
C PHE A 374 6.18 -9.57 -26.13
N THR A 375 7.13 -8.79 -26.64
CA THR A 375 7.33 -8.56 -28.08
C THR A 375 8.62 -9.16 -28.63
N ARG A 376 9.65 -9.30 -27.79
CA ARG A 376 10.92 -9.92 -28.16
C ARG A 376 11.56 -10.56 -26.94
N ILE A 377 12.27 -11.66 -27.14
CA ILE A 377 13.12 -12.29 -26.12
C ILE A 377 14.52 -12.51 -26.68
N GLU A 378 15.53 -12.37 -25.84
CA GLU A 378 16.93 -12.58 -26.17
C GLU A 378 17.61 -13.33 -25.03
N ARG A 379 18.31 -14.42 -25.34
CA ARG A 379 19.08 -15.17 -24.34
C ARG A 379 20.56 -14.91 -24.57
N SER A 380 21.14 -13.99 -23.80
CA SER A 380 22.54 -13.59 -24.01
C SER A 380 23.54 -14.65 -23.53
N ASN A 381 23.19 -15.41 -22.48
CA ASN A 381 24.01 -16.51 -21.97
C ASN A 381 23.15 -17.63 -21.34
N GLY A 382 23.78 -18.56 -20.62
CA GLY A 382 23.09 -19.71 -20.02
C GLY A 382 21.96 -19.37 -19.05
N THR A 383 21.95 -18.17 -18.45
CA THR A 383 20.95 -17.73 -17.47
C THR A 383 20.36 -16.37 -17.78
N ALA A 384 21.11 -15.42 -18.34
CA ALA A 384 20.63 -14.06 -18.57
C ALA A 384 19.72 -13.97 -19.81
N VAL A 385 18.55 -13.35 -19.61
CA VAL A 385 17.50 -13.19 -20.62
C VAL A 385 17.03 -11.74 -20.64
N SER A 386 16.84 -11.16 -21.82
CA SER A 386 16.20 -9.85 -21.97
C SER A 386 14.87 -10.00 -22.69
N VAL A 387 13.82 -9.35 -22.20
CA VAL A 387 12.46 -9.42 -22.75
C VAL A 387 11.94 -8.02 -23.00
N ASP A 388 11.64 -7.69 -24.25
CA ASP A 388 11.02 -6.41 -24.63
C ASP A 388 9.51 -6.47 -24.35
N VAL A 389 8.98 -5.42 -23.73
CA VAL A 389 7.60 -5.32 -23.26
C VAL A 389 6.92 -4.04 -23.75
N ASP A 390 5.62 -4.16 -24.00
CA ASP A 390 4.72 -3.04 -24.29
C ASP A 390 3.54 -3.08 -23.30
N VAL A 391 3.53 -2.11 -22.37
CA VAL A 391 2.48 -1.94 -21.36
C VAL A 391 1.31 -1.07 -21.83
N LYS A 392 1.29 -0.68 -23.11
CA LYS A 392 0.25 0.17 -23.70
C LYS A 392 0.04 1.47 -22.92
N PHE A 393 1.13 2.10 -22.50
CA PHE A 393 1.09 3.34 -21.73
C PHE A 393 0.42 4.48 -22.51
N ASP A 394 -0.54 5.15 -21.89
CA ASP A 394 -1.22 6.33 -22.40
C ASP A 394 -1.30 7.41 -21.30
N PRO A 395 -0.56 8.53 -21.41
CA PRO A 395 -0.59 9.60 -20.41
C PRO A 395 -1.89 10.43 -20.43
N GLU A 396 -2.71 10.30 -21.48
CA GLU A 396 -3.98 11.00 -21.57
C GLU A 396 -5.13 10.22 -20.95
N ALA A 397 -4.98 8.90 -20.82
CA ALA A 397 -5.91 8.03 -20.13
C ALA A 397 -6.05 8.45 -18.65
N ALA A 398 -7.24 8.19 -18.09
CA ALA A 398 -7.49 8.42 -16.67
C ALA A 398 -6.47 7.67 -15.79
N LYS A 399 -6.18 6.42 -16.14
CA LYS A 399 -5.26 5.55 -15.45
C LYS A 399 -4.49 4.71 -16.47
N SER A 400 -3.17 4.65 -16.34
CA SER A 400 -2.30 3.88 -17.24
C SER A 400 -1.23 3.12 -16.48
N LEU A 401 -0.95 1.87 -16.89
CA LEU A 401 0.16 1.07 -16.36
C LEU A 401 1.49 1.68 -16.79
N THR A 402 2.41 1.91 -15.86
CA THR A 402 3.77 2.40 -16.13
C THR A 402 4.78 1.26 -16.09
N HIS A 403 4.74 0.46 -15.03
CA HIS A 403 5.62 -0.69 -14.83
C HIS A 403 5.06 -1.67 -13.79
N PHE A 404 5.78 -2.76 -13.54
CA PHE A 404 5.45 -3.80 -12.56
C PHE A 404 6.74 -4.53 -12.14
N PHE A 405 6.70 -5.28 -11.04
CA PHE A 405 7.79 -6.14 -10.60
C PHE A 405 7.61 -7.60 -11.05
N ILE A 406 8.66 -8.39 -10.88
CA ILE A 406 8.69 -9.81 -11.25
C ILE A 406 8.81 -10.66 -9.99
N ARG A 407 8.10 -11.79 -9.97
CA ARG A 407 8.19 -12.81 -8.94
C ARG A 407 8.34 -14.19 -9.57
N TYR A 408 9.43 -14.88 -9.29
CA TYR A 408 9.63 -16.26 -9.73
C TYR A 408 8.85 -17.26 -8.88
N PRO A 409 8.49 -18.43 -9.43
CA PRO A 409 7.98 -19.55 -8.64
C PRO A 409 8.92 -19.87 -7.47
N GLY A 410 8.36 -20.04 -6.26
CA GLY A 410 9.14 -20.35 -5.05
C GLY A 410 9.89 -19.17 -4.42
N SER A 411 9.92 -17.99 -5.05
CA SER A 411 10.50 -16.78 -4.45
C SER A 411 9.48 -16.03 -3.58
N ALA A 412 9.87 -15.74 -2.34
CA ALA A 412 9.08 -14.91 -1.43
C ALA A 412 9.30 -13.40 -1.68
N THR A 413 10.38 -13.03 -2.37
CA THR A 413 10.75 -11.64 -2.65
C THR A 413 10.44 -11.27 -4.09
N ASN A 414 10.20 -9.98 -4.33
CA ASN A 414 10.17 -9.45 -5.69
C ASN A 414 11.61 -9.25 -6.15
N ASP A 415 11.96 -9.81 -7.29
CA ASP A 415 13.27 -9.62 -7.90
C ASP A 415 13.10 -8.57 -9.00
N SER A 416 13.48 -7.32 -8.71
CA SER A 416 13.44 -6.24 -9.69
C SER A 416 14.68 -6.32 -10.56
N PHE A 417 14.48 -6.61 -11.84
CA PHE A 417 15.53 -6.58 -12.85
C PHE A 417 15.60 -5.21 -13.50
N SER A 418 16.78 -4.78 -13.94
CA SER A 418 17.02 -3.43 -14.45
C SER A 418 16.16 -3.08 -15.68
N TRP A 419 15.85 -1.79 -15.84
CA TRP A 419 15.00 -1.28 -16.91
C TRP A 419 15.85 -0.36 -17.78
N GLU A 420 15.71 -0.45 -19.10
CA GLU A 420 16.26 0.58 -19.99
C GLU A 420 15.34 1.81 -19.95
N ASN A 421 15.68 2.74 -19.05
CA ASN A 421 14.98 3.98 -18.80
C ASN A 421 15.25 5.01 -19.91
N THR A 422 14.24 5.83 -20.26
CA THR A 422 14.40 7.04 -21.08
C THR A 422 15.06 8.22 -20.33
N GLY A 423 15.78 7.95 -19.24
CA GLY A 423 16.71 8.89 -18.62
C GLY A 423 16.23 9.66 -17.39
N LEU A 424 14.96 9.64 -16.98
CA LEU A 424 14.48 10.25 -15.73
C LEU A 424 13.27 9.48 -15.17
N PRO A 425 13.22 9.20 -13.84
CA PRO A 425 12.03 8.64 -13.19
C PRO A 425 10.90 9.68 -13.06
N PRO A 426 9.62 9.24 -13.05
CA PRO A 426 9.18 7.85 -13.19
C PRO A 426 9.38 7.33 -14.63
N SER A 427 9.46 6.02 -14.77
CA SER A 427 9.80 5.37 -16.05
C SER A 427 8.71 4.42 -16.51
N ILE A 428 8.57 4.30 -17.83
CA ILE A 428 7.72 3.30 -18.48
C ILE A 428 8.61 2.08 -18.76
N VAL A 429 8.18 0.89 -18.32
CA VAL A 429 8.94 -0.33 -18.59
C VAL A 429 8.93 -0.67 -20.08
N LYS A 430 10.11 -0.95 -20.63
CA LYS A 430 10.30 -1.34 -22.03
C LYS A 430 11.06 -2.65 -22.20
N THR A 431 11.97 -2.94 -21.26
CA THR A 431 12.80 -4.15 -21.30
C THR A 431 12.94 -4.68 -19.88
N LEU A 432 12.80 -6.00 -19.75
CA LEU A 432 13.04 -6.76 -18.51
C LEU A 432 14.33 -7.57 -18.69
N HIS A 433 15.22 -7.57 -17.70
CA HIS A 433 16.46 -8.36 -17.72
C HIS A 433 16.39 -9.54 -16.76
N LEU A 434 15.76 -10.64 -17.16
CA LEU A 434 15.42 -11.77 -16.30
C LEU A 434 16.52 -12.83 -16.23
N ASP A 435 16.41 -13.72 -15.24
CA ASP A 435 17.26 -14.90 -15.09
C ASP A 435 16.44 -16.17 -15.35
N ALA A 436 17.04 -17.09 -16.11
CA ALA A 436 16.53 -18.41 -16.40
C ALA A 436 17.43 -19.48 -15.76
N GLU A 437 16.84 -20.62 -15.41
CA GLU A 437 17.60 -21.78 -14.99
C GLU A 437 18.50 -22.30 -16.12
N ARG A 438 19.68 -22.82 -15.75
CA ARG A 438 20.63 -23.35 -16.73
C ARG A 438 20.01 -24.56 -17.43
N GLY A 439 19.90 -24.48 -18.75
CA GLY A 439 19.34 -25.55 -19.58
C GLY A 439 17.81 -25.51 -19.71
N ALA A 440 17.12 -24.55 -19.08
CA ALA A 440 15.69 -24.36 -19.29
C ALA A 440 15.37 -23.97 -20.73
N ASP A 441 14.24 -24.47 -21.23
CA ASP A 441 13.62 -24.17 -22.52
C ASP A 441 12.53 -23.09 -22.42
N THR A 442 12.11 -22.78 -21.20
CA THR A 442 11.05 -21.82 -20.89
C THR A 442 11.44 -20.96 -19.70
N LEU A 443 10.96 -19.72 -19.71
CA LEU A 443 11.06 -18.78 -18.62
C LEU A 443 9.69 -18.62 -17.97
N ARG A 444 9.62 -18.77 -16.64
CA ARG A 444 8.37 -18.75 -15.87
C ARG A 444 8.44 -17.71 -14.78
N PHE A 445 7.45 -16.82 -14.72
CA PHE A 445 7.35 -15.81 -13.68
C PHE A 445 5.92 -15.30 -13.54
N ARG A 446 5.65 -14.52 -12.48
CA ARG A 446 4.46 -13.71 -12.33
C ARG A 446 4.85 -12.24 -12.31
N MET A 447 3.97 -11.40 -12.84
CA MET A 447 4.04 -9.95 -12.64
C MET A 447 3.45 -9.65 -11.25
N SER A 448 4.10 -8.79 -10.49
CA SER A 448 3.69 -8.35 -9.16
C SER A 448 3.71 -6.83 -9.07
N GLU A 449 3.01 -6.27 -8.08
CA GLU A 449 3.07 -4.84 -7.73
C GLU A 449 3.00 -3.90 -8.93
N PRO A 450 1.89 -3.86 -9.67
CA PRO A 450 1.76 -2.95 -10.80
C PRO A 450 1.74 -1.50 -10.31
N PHE A 451 2.42 -0.63 -11.05
CA PHE A 451 2.47 0.81 -10.84
C PHE A 451 1.66 1.51 -11.94
N PHE A 452 0.88 2.51 -11.55
CA PHE A 452 -0.04 3.23 -12.40
C PHE A 452 0.21 4.72 -12.33
N LEU A 453 0.15 5.38 -13.47
CA LEU A 453 -0.03 6.82 -13.55
C LEU A 453 -1.54 7.13 -13.48
N LEU A 454 -1.97 7.89 -12.49
CA LEU A 454 -3.35 8.39 -12.38
C LEU A 454 -3.37 9.87 -12.73
N LYS A 455 -4.28 10.25 -13.61
CA LYS A 455 -4.49 11.63 -14.08
C LYS A 455 -5.43 12.39 -13.16
N GLY A 456 -4.99 13.55 -12.66
CA GLY A 456 -5.81 14.52 -11.94
C GLY A 456 -6.50 15.52 -12.90
N PRO A 457 -6.46 16.84 -12.62
CA PRO A 457 -5.68 17.49 -11.56
C PRO A 457 -6.40 17.50 -10.21
N TRP A 458 -5.65 17.28 -9.12
CA TRP A 458 -6.10 17.67 -7.78
C TRP A 458 -5.74 19.12 -7.54
N ILE A 459 -6.70 19.96 -7.13
CA ILE A 459 -6.52 21.38 -6.88
C ILE A 459 -6.82 21.69 -5.41
N LEU A 460 -5.76 21.98 -4.65
CA LEU A 460 -5.81 22.09 -3.20
C LEU A 460 -5.57 23.55 -2.77
N PRO A 461 -6.61 24.34 -2.47
CA PRO A 461 -6.44 25.72 -2.01
C PRO A 461 -5.85 25.75 -0.59
N LEU A 462 -4.59 26.16 -0.45
CA LEU A 462 -3.90 26.16 0.83
C LEU A 462 -4.49 27.19 1.79
N LYS A 463 -4.75 26.75 3.01
CA LYS A 463 -5.09 27.62 4.14
C LYS A 463 -3.84 27.73 5.02
N LEU A 464 -3.17 28.86 4.97
CA LEU A 464 -2.05 29.16 5.85
C LEU A 464 -2.64 29.79 7.12
N GLU A 465 -2.59 29.08 8.23
CA GLU A 465 -2.90 29.66 9.54
C GLU A 465 -1.73 30.53 10.02
N ASP A 466 -2.05 31.58 10.77
CA ASP A 466 -1.07 32.54 11.31
C ASP A 466 -0.38 32.06 12.58
#